data_AF-A0A520GBS4-F1
#
_entry.id   AF-A0A520GBS4-F1
#
_cell.length_a   1.000
_cell.length_b   1.000
_cell.length_c   1.000
_cell.angle_alpha   90.00
_cell.angle_beta   90.00
_cell.angle_gamma   90.00
#
_symmetry.space_group_name_H-M   'P 1'
#
loop_
_entity.id
_entity.type
_entity.pdbx_description
1 polymer ?
#
loop_
_entity_poly.entity_id
_entity_poly.type
_entity_poly.pdbx_seq_one_letter_code
_entity_poly.pdbx_strand_id
1 'polypeptide(L)'
;MLGQSVYVDNKPGGAGNVAMVEVSRAEDQHTLVLGHIGTIAVNPFIFPKLPYDPDKAFRPICLLSKVPGLYVVRPDLPATWAASDCLLT
;
A
#
# COMPACT_ATOMS: atom_id res chain seq x y z
N MET A 1 -9.65 12.88 -20.37
CA MET A 1 -9.98 11.51 -19.91
C MET A 1 -9.31 10.52 -20.85
N LEU A 2 -8.85 9.36 -20.37
CA LEU A 2 -8.10 8.34 -21.13
C LEU A 2 -8.88 7.71 -22.30
N GLY A 3 -10.18 8.02 -22.45
CA GLY A 3 -11.02 7.47 -23.52
C GLY A 3 -11.30 5.96 -23.41
N GLN A 4 -10.87 5.35 -22.30
CA GLN A 4 -10.99 3.92 -22.00
C GLN A 4 -11.62 3.75 -20.61
N SER A 5 -12.38 2.68 -20.42
CA SER A 5 -12.94 2.31 -19.12
C SER A 5 -11.83 1.79 -18.20
N VAL A 6 -11.92 2.10 -16.90
CA VAL A 6 -11.04 1.57 -15.87
C VAL A 6 -11.89 0.74 -14.91
N TYR A 7 -11.53 -0.53 -14.73
CA TYR A 7 -12.20 -1.44 -13.81
C TYR A 7 -11.34 -1.65 -12.58
N VAL A 8 -11.96 -1.59 -11.40
CA VAL A 8 -11.28 -1.81 -10.12
C VAL A 8 -11.59 -3.21 -9.65
N ASP A 9 -10.54 -3.99 -9.41
CA ASP A 9 -10.62 -5.34 -8.84
C ASP A 9 -9.88 -5.39 -7.50
N ASN A 10 -10.58 -5.75 -6.43
CA ASN A 10 -10.06 -5.74 -5.07
C ASN A 10 -9.55 -7.15 -4.72
N LYS A 11 -8.23 -7.31 -4.66
CA LYS A 11 -7.57 -8.60 -4.34
C LYS A 11 -6.86 -8.58 -2.98
N PRO A 12 -7.59 -8.75 -1.86
CA PRO A 12 -7.01 -8.75 -0.53
C PRO A 12 -6.24 -10.05 -0.24
N GLY A 13 -5.45 -10.02 0.83
CA GLY A 13 -4.74 -11.20 1.35
C GLY A 13 -3.22 -11.07 1.30
N GLY A 14 -2.54 -11.77 2.22
CA GLY A 14 -1.07 -11.79 2.30
C GLY A 14 -0.44 -10.40 2.43
N ALA A 15 -1.05 -9.48 3.19
CA ALA A 15 -0.62 -8.08 3.28
C ALA A 15 -0.45 -7.39 1.90
N GLY A 16 -1.35 -7.69 0.95
CA GLY A 16 -1.35 -7.14 -0.40
C GLY A 16 -0.56 -7.96 -1.43
N ASN A 17 0.15 -9.02 -1.01
CA ASN A 17 0.98 -9.82 -1.91
C ASN A 17 0.18 -10.50 -3.03
N VAL A 18 -1.10 -10.82 -2.82
CA VAL A 18 -1.94 -11.47 -3.86
C VAL A 18 -2.05 -10.59 -5.10
N ALA A 19 -2.45 -9.32 -4.93
CA ALA A 19 -2.52 -8.36 -6.02
C ALA A 19 -1.15 -8.09 -6.66
N MET A 20 -0.12 -7.92 -5.81
CA MET A 20 1.24 -7.61 -6.28
C MET A 20 1.82 -8.73 -7.17
N VAL A 21 1.63 -10.01 -6.79
CA VAL A 21 2.10 -11.15 -7.59
C VAL A 21 1.41 -11.20 -8.95
N GLU A 22 0.10 -10.96 -8.99
CA GLU A 22 -0.63 -10.99 -10.24
C GLU A 22 -0.13 -9.90 -11.20
N VAL A 23 -0.03 -8.66 -10.72
CA VAL A 23 0.43 -7.54 -11.56
C VAL A 23 1.91 -7.67 -11.92
N SER A 24 2.75 -8.23 -11.06
CA SER A 24 4.17 -8.50 -11.37
C SER A 24 4.37 -9.46 -12.55
N ARG A 25 3.35 -10.24 -12.91
CA ARG A 25 3.36 -11.21 -14.01
C ARG A 25 2.59 -10.71 -15.23
N ALA A 26 1.97 -9.54 -15.14
CA ALA A 26 1.22 -8.96 -16.25
C ALA A 26 2.17 -8.32 -17.26
N GLU A 27 2.02 -8.67 -18.53
CA GLU A 27 2.82 -8.15 -19.64
C GLU A 27 2.02 -7.23 -20.57
N ASP A 28 0.73 -7.03 -20.26
CA ASP A 28 -0.23 -6.36 -21.14
C ASP A 28 -0.16 -4.83 -21.12
N GLN A 29 0.61 -4.23 -20.20
CA GLN A 29 0.71 -2.77 -19.96
C GLN A 29 -0.63 -2.07 -19.63
N HIS A 30 -1.70 -2.83 -19.36
CA HIS A 30 -3.03 -2.32 -18.99
C HIS A 30 -3.43 -2.73 -17.57
N THR A 31 -2.73 -3.71 -17.00
CA THR A 31 -2.90 -4.15 -15.62
C THR A 31 -2.03 -3.30 -14.68
N LEU A 32 -2.68 -2.59 -13.76
CA LEU A 32 -2.04 -1.69 -12.81
C LEU A 32 -2.32 -2.12 -11.38
N VAL A 33 -1.39 -1.81 -10.46
CA VAL A 33 -1.57 -2.06 -9.02
C VAL A 33 -1.35 -0.77 -8.23
N LEU A 34 -2.17 -0.57 -7.20
CA LEU A 34 -1.93 0.45 -6.20
C LEU A 34 -0.92 -0.06 -5.18
N GLY A 35 0.33 0.38 -5.33
CA GLY A 35 1.37 0.15 -4.34
C GLY A 35 1.22 1.08 -3.13
N HIS A 36 1.60 0.58 -1.95
CA HIS A 36 1.71 1.40 -0.74
C HIS A 36 2.96 1.00 0.05
N ILE A 37 3.25 1.72 1.15
CA ILE A 37 4.44 1.46 1.98
C ILE A 37 4.56 0.00 2.42
N GLY A 38 3.43 -0.67 2.70
CA GLY A 38 3.40 -2.07 3.09
C GLY A 38 3.93 -2.99 2.00
N THR A 39 3.33 -2.93 0.81
CA THR A 39 3.67 -3.84 -0.29
C THR A 39 5.04 -3.60 -0.90
N ILE A 40 5.55 -2.38 -0.90
CA ILE A 40 6.82 -2.03 -1.57
C ILE A 40 7.99 -1.97 -0.59
N ALA A 41 7.79 -1.42 0.61
CA ALA A 41 8.88 -1.15 1.55
C ALA A 41 8.89 -2.04 2.80
N VAL A 42 7.74 -2.49 3.32
CA VAL A 42 7.69 -3.30 4.56
C VAL A 42 7.78 -4.79 4.28
N ASN A 43 6.98 -5.29 3.33
CA ASN A 43 6.87 -6.71 3.02
C ASN A 43 8.22 -7.41 2.75
N PRO A 44 9.21 -6.80 2.06
CA PRO A 44 10.53 -7.41 1.86
C PRO A 44 11.29 -7.77 3.14
N PHE A 45 10.99 -7.08 4.24
CA PHE A 45 11.70 -7.26 5.52
C PHE A 45 10.93 -8.13 6.53
N ILE A 46 9.62 -8.30 6.35
CA ILE A 46 8.78 -9.05 7.30
C ILE A 46 8.38 -10.43 6.78
N PHE A 47 8.37 -10.65 5.46
CA PHE A 47 8.09 -11.96 4.89
C PHE A 47 9.39 -12.72 4.67
N PRO A 48 9.52 -13.97 5.18
CA PRO A 48 10.74 -14.77 5.00
C PRO A 48 10.99 -15.12 3.51
N LYS A 49 9.92 -15.17 2.71
CA LYS A 49 9.99 -15.36 1.27
C LYS A 49 8.91 -14.51 0.60
N LEU A 50 9.34 -13.39 0.01
CA LEU A 50 8.47 -12.56 -0.80
C LEU A 50 8.42 -13.11 -2.24
N PRO A 51 7.24 -13.28 -2.86
CA PRO A 51 7.10 -13.86 -4.19
C PRO A 51 7.38 -12.88 -5.34
N TYR A 52 7.85 -11.67 -5.05
CA TYR A 52 8.26 -10.66 -6.02
C TYR A 52 9.42 -9.82 -5.47
N ASP A 53 10.19 -9.22 -6.36
CA ASP A 53 11.22 -8.21 -6.04
C ASP A 53 10.63 -6.82 -6.33
N PRO A 54 10.33 -5.99 -5.31
CA PRO A 54 9.60 -4.73 -5.50
C PRO A 54 10.33 -3.73 -6.40
N ASP A 55 11.67 -3.76 -6.42
CA ASP A 55 12.47 -2.81 -7.21
C ASP A 55 12.55 -3.20 -8.68
N LYS A 56 12.37 -4.48 -9.00
CA LYS A 56 12.46 -5.02 -10.38
C LYS A 56 11.11 -5.32 -11.00
N ALA A 57 10.12 -5.68 -10.20
CA ALA A 57 8.82 -6.15 -10.67
C ALA A 57 7.89 -5.00 -11.09
N PHE A 58 8.14 -3.76 -10.66
CA PHE A 58 7.22 -2.66 -10.87
C PHE A 58 7.92 -1.42 -11.41
N ARG A 59 7.24 -0.74 -12.34
CA ARG A 59 7.63 0.58 -12.82
C ARG A 59 6.69 1.63 -12.21
N PRO A 60 7.21 2.61 -11.44
CA PRO A 60 6.36 3.64 -10.85
C PRO A 60 5.78 4.56 -11.93
N ILE A 61 4.48 4.87 -11.81
CA ILE A 61 3.77 5.79 -12.73
C ILE A 61 3.64 7.17 -12.09
N CYS A 62 3.01 7.25 -10.92
CA CYS A 62 2.85 8.50 -10.17
C CYS A 62 2.63 8.22 -8.68
N LEU A 63 2.88 9.23 -7.84
CA LEU A 63 2.48 9.23 -6.44
C LEU A 63 1.03 9.70 -6.35
N LEU A 64 0.13 8.83 -5.88
CA LEU A 64 -1.30 9.15 -5.77
C LEU A 64 -1.61 10.04 -4.56
N SER A 65 -1.09 9.68 -3.39
CA SER A 65 -1.33 10.40 -2.14
C SER A 65 -0.29 10.06 -1.08
N LYS A 66 -0.08 10.98 -0.12
CA LYS A 66 0.64 10.72 1.14
C LYS A 66 -0.38 10.71 2.27
N VAL A 67 -0.37 9.67 3.08
CA VAL A 67 -1.29 9.52 4.21
C VAL A 67 -0.46 9.43 5.49
N PRO A 68 -0.54 10.41 6.41
CA PRO A 68 0.10 10.31 7.71
C PRO A 68 -0.57 9.23 8.56
N GLY A 69 0.21 8.49 9.34
CA GLY A 69 -0.32 7.57 10.33
C GLY A 69 -0.76 8.34 11.57
N LEU A 70 -1.94 8.01 12.12
CA LEU A 70 -2.46 8.65 13.33
C LEU A 70 -2.51 7.64 14.47
N TYR A 71 -2.07 8.06 15.64
CA TYR A 71 -2.32 7.33 16.89
C TYR A 71 -3.69 7.76 17.41
N VAL A 72 -4.66 6.84 17.36
CA VAL A 72 -6.02 7.11 17.85
C VAL A 72 -6.28 6.24 19.07
N VAL A 73 -6.73 6.87 20.16
CA VAL A 73 -7.09 6.18 21.40
C VAL A 73 -8.58 6.27 21.65
N ARG A 74 -9.10 5.33 22.45
CA ARG A 74 -10.49 5.42 22.95
C ARG A 74 -10.64 6.68 23.83
N PRO A 75 -11.79 7.38 23.79
CA PRO A 75 -11.96 8.66 24.50
C PRO A 75 -11.78 8.59 26.02
N ASP A 76 -12.04 7.43 26.62
CA ASP A 76 -11.95 7.18 28.07
C ASP A 76 -10.60 6.60 28.51
N LEU A 77 -9.62 6.51 27.59
CA LEU A 77 -8.26 6.16 27.95
C LEU A 77 -7.62 7.36 28.66
N PRO A 78 -7.08 7.21 29.89
CA PRO A 78 -6.35 8.27 30.58
C PRO A 78 -4.94 8.47 29.99
N ALA A 79 -4.84 8.64 28.67
CA ALA A 79 -3.62 8.92 27.95
C ALA A 79 -3.44 10.43 27.85
N THR A 80 -2.59 10.99 28.71
CA THR A 80 -2.32 12.44 28.78
C THR A 80 -1.65 13.00 27.52
N TRP A 81 -0.97 12.16 26.73
CA TRP A 81 -0.32 12.52 25.46
C TRP A 81 -1.29 12.56 24.26
N ALA A 82 -2.42 11.86 24.35
CA ALA A 82 -3.34 11.72 23.22
C ALA A 82 -4.08 13.02 22.88
N ALA A 83 -4.19 13.94 23.84
CA ALA A 83 -4.87 15.23 23.66
C ALA A 83 -3.97 16.33 23.08
N SER A 84 -2.64 16.24 23.24
CA SER A 84 -1.70 17.31 22.87
C SER A 84 -0.83 17.02 21.65
N ASP A 85 -0.49 15.75 21.39
CA ASP A 85 0.58 15.41 20.42
C ASP A 85 0.11 14.65 19.17
N CYS A 86 -1.19 14.34 19.04
CA CYS A 86 -1.70 13.63 17.85
C CYS A 86 -1.74 14.48 16.56
N LEU A 87 -1.39 15.77 16.62
CA LEU A 87 -1.37 16.70 15.48
C LEU A 87 0.03 17.04 14.96
N LEU A 88 1.10 16.44 15.51
CA LEU A 88 2.48 16.75 15.13
C LEU A 88 3.16 15.60 14.35
N THR A 89 2.71 15.42 13.12
CA THR A 89 3.54 14.94 11.99
C THR A 89 3.12 15.64 10.72
#